data_AF-A0A2K1ZYM3-F1
#
_entry.id   AF-A0A2K1ZYM3-F1
#
_cell.length_a   1.000
_cell.length_b   1.000
_cell.length_c   1.000
_cell.angle_alpha   90.00
_cell.angle_beta   90.00
_cell.angle_gamma   90.00
#
_symmetry.space_group_name_H-M   'P 1'
#
loop_
_entity.id
_entity.type
_entity.pdbx_description
1 polymer ?
#
loop_
_entity_poly.entity_id
_entity_poly.type
_entity_poly.pdbx_seq_one_letter_code
_entity_poly.pdbx_strand_id
1 'polypeptide(L)'
;CAMDHMIHAQMKGVTSEENVLYIAENINVAGIETALWSIAELVNHPTVQKKIRDEITTVLKGKPEKPSEFRPERVLEEDRRFSLRFLPFGVGRRSCPGIILAMPIMGLVNARLVSNFEMKAPPATGKIDASEEGGQFSLHIANHSAVVFDPIKA
;
A
#
# COMPACT_ATOMS: atom_id res chain seq x y z
N CYS A 1 7.81 22.07 -5.34
CA CYS A 1 6.87 20.92 -5.43
C CYS A 1 7.13 20.16 -6.73
N ALA A 2 6.84 18.85 -6.82
CA ALA A 2 6.98 18.09 -8.08
C ALA A 2 6.17 18.72 -9.24
N MET A 3 5.00 19.27 -8.95
CA MET A 3 4.18 20.02 -9.92
C MET A 3 4.92 21.25 -10.47
N ASP A 4 5.65 22.00 -9.64
CA ASP A 4 6.38 23.20 -10.08
C ASP A 4 7.45 22.85 -11.13
N HIS A 5 8.11 21.70 -10.98
CA HIS A 5 9.08 21.23 -11.97
C HIS A 5 8.42 20.83 -13.28
N MET A 6 7.22 20.24 -13.24
CA MET A 6 6.46 19.88 -14.43
C MET A 6 5.92 21.12 -15.15
N ILE A 7 5.38 22.08 -14.40
CA ILE A 7 4.93 23.38 -14.92
C ILE A 7 6.12 24.13 -15.52
N HIS A 8 7.28 24.15 -14.86
CA HIS A 8 8.49 24.77 -15.42
C HIS A 8 8.96 24.09 -16.72
N ALA A 9 8.87 22.76 -16.81
CA ALA A 9 9.17 22.04 -18.04
C ALA A 9 8.19 22.37 -19.17
N GLN A 10 6.90 22.53 -18.85
CA GLN A 10 5.89 23.00 -19.79
C GLN A 10 6.19 24.43 -20.25
N MET A 11 6.51 25.35 -19.33
CA MET A 11 6.88 26.74 -19.64
C MET A 11 8.10 26.83 -20.56
N LYS A 12 9.02 25.86 -20.47
CA LYS A 12 10.19 25.74 -21.35
C LYS A 12 9.90 25.05 -22.69
N GLY A 13 8.66 24.64 -22.95
CA GLY A 13 8.27 23.93 -24.16
C GLY A 13 8.79 22.49 -24.25
N VAL A 14 9.26 21.90 -23.15
CA VAL A 14 9.74 20.51 -23.10
C VAL A 14 8.58 19.51 -23.13
N THR A 15 7.40 19.92 -22.65
CA THR A 15 6.19 19.10 -22.59
C THR A 15 4.93 19.95 -22.81
N SER A 16 3.81 19.32 -23.18
CA SER A 16 2.50 19.98 -23.28
C SER A 16 1.79 20.05 -21.94
N GLU A 17 0.76 20.90 -21.86
CA GLU A 17 -0.15 20.96 -20.71
C GLU A 17 -0.93 19.65 -20.52
N GLU A 18 -1.39 19.04 -21.61
CA GLU A 18 -2.06 17.72 -21.58
C GLU A 18 -1.18 16.66 -20.91
N ASN A 19 0.12 16.63 -21.25
CA ASN A 19 1.05 15.69 -20.62
C ASN A 19 1.17 15.92 -19.11
N VAL A 20 1.14 17.18 -18.65
CA VAL A 20 1.19 17.49 -17.21
C VAL A 20 -0.08 16.98 -16.51
N LEU A 21 -1.25 17.16 -17.13
CA LEU A 21 -2.52 16.64 -16.63
C LEU A 21 -2.51 15.11 -16.56
N TYR A 22 -2.05 14.44 -17.61
CA TYR A 22 -1.93 12.98 -17.63
C TYR A 22 -0.96 12.44 -16.58
N ILE A 23 0.16 13.12 -16.34
CA ILE A 23 1.11 12.70 -15.28
C ILE A 23 0.44 12.83 -13.91
N ALA A 24 -0.28 13.92 -13.65
CA ALA A 24 -0.98 14.11 -12.38
C ALA A 24 -2.08 13.06 -12.17
N GLU A 25 -2.88 12.78 -13.20
CA GLU A 25 -3.92 11.74 -13.16
C GLU A 25 -3.32 10.36 -12.86
N ASN A 26 -2.27 9.96 -13.59
CA ASN A 26 -1.60 8.67 -13.39
C ASN A 26 -1.04 8.50 -11.97
N ILE A 27 -0.44 9.56 -11.41
CA ILE A 27 0.09 9.53 -10.05
C ILE A 27 -1.04 9.35 -9.03
N ASN A 28 -2.17 10.05 -9.22
CA ASN A 28 -3.31 9.98 -8.31
C ASN A 28 -3.94 8.59 -8.31
N VAL A 29 -4.25 8.04 -9.50
CA VAL A 29 -4.89 6.72 -9.62
C VAL A 29 -4.00 5.63 -9.02
N ALA A 30 -2.69 5.64 -9.32
CA ALA A 30 -1.77 4.63 -8.82
C ALA A 30 -1.64 4.62 -7.29
N GLY A 31 -1.67 5.80 -6.66
CA GLY A 31 -1.51 5.93 -5.21
C GLY A 31 -2.77 5.58 -4.42
N ILE A 32 -3.96 5.92 -4.94
CA ILE A 32 -5.22 5.73 -4.22
C ILE A 32 -5.64 4.26 -4.22
N GLU A 33 -5.63 3.62 -5.38
CA GLU A 33 -6.14 2.25 -5.52
C GLU A 33 -5.35 1.23 -4.70
N THR A 34 -4.02 1.38 -4.65
CA THR A 34 -3.15 0.49 -3.88
C THR A 34 -3.42 0.56 -2.38
N ALA A 35 -3.76 1.75 -1.86
CA ALA A 35 -4.13 1.93 -0.46
C ALA A 35 -5.47 1.26 -0.13
N LEU A 36 -6.46 1.38 -1.01
CA LEU A 36 -7.80 0.81 -0.82
C LEU A 36 -7.75 -0.72 -0.76
N TRP A 37 -7.04 -1.36 -1.69
CA TRP A 37 -6.82 -2.81 -1.69
C TRP A 37 -6.21 -3.30 -0.37
N SER A 38 -5.18 -2.61 0.12
CA SER A 38 -4.54 -2.98 1.37
C SER A 38 -5.50 -2.92 2.57
N ILE A 39 -6.37 -1.91 2.63
CA ILE A 39 -7.34 -1.77 3.72
C ILE A 39 -8.40 -2.87 3.62
N ALA A 40 -8.95 -3.12 2.43
CA ALA A 40 -9.95 -4.16 2.20
C ALA A 40 -9.44 -5.54 2.63
N GLU A 41 -8.21 -5.89 2.25
CA GLU A 41 -7.59 -7.16 2.62
C GLU A 41 -7.34 -7.29 4.12
N LEU A 42 -6.92 -6.22 4.81
CA LEU A 42 -6.73 -6.21 6.27
C LEU A 42 -8.05 -6.38 7.03
N VAL A 43 -9.15 -5.84 6.51
CA VAL A 43 -10.49 -6.04 7.08
C VAL A 43 -10.96 -7.48 6.89
N ASN A 44 -10.75 -8.04 5.70
CA ASN A 44 -11.14 -9.42 5.38
C ASN A 44 -10.28 -10.48 6.10
N HIS A 45 -9.09 -10.09 6.58
CA HIS A 45 -8.16 -10.98 7.28
C HIS A 45 -7.78 -10.46 8.69
N PRO A 46 -8.69 -10.57 9.69
CA PRO A 46 -8.44 -10.06 11.05
C PRO A 46 -7.21 -10.69 11.74
N THR A 47 -6.86 -11.93 11.40
CA THR A 47 -5.67 -12.60 11.92
C THR A 47 -4.38 -11.94 11.43
N VAL A 48 -4.35 -11.45 10.19
CA VAL A 48 -3.23 -10.70 9.62
C VAL A 48 -3.16 -9.30 10.25
N GLN A 49 -4.31 -8.62 10.37
CA GLN A 49 -4.41 -7.32 11.05
C GLN A 49 -3.82 -7.37 12.46
N LYS A 50 -4.20 -8.39 13.25
CA LYS A 50 -3.67 -8.61 14.60
C LYS A 50 -2.16 -8.88 14.60
N LYS A 51 -1.66 -9.74 13.70
CA LYS A 51 -0.22 -10.03 13.60
C LYS A 51 0.60 -8.77 13.31
N ILE A 52 0.15 -7.95 12.37
CA ILE A 52 0.82 -6.68 12.02
C ILE A 52 0.82 -5.74 13.24
N ARG A 53 -0.30 -5.65 13.97
CA ARG A 53 -0.39 -4.85 15.20
C ARG A 53 0.61 -5.31 16.27
N ASP A 54 0.69 -6.61 16.50
CA ASP A 54 1.59 -7.21 17.49
C ASP A 54 3.07 -6.97 17.10
N GLU A 55 3.39 -7.08 15.81
CA GLU A 55 4.72 -6.79 15.27
C GLU A 55 5.10 -5.32 15.47
N ILE A 56 4.25 -4.38 15.05
CA ILE A 56 4.47 -2.93 15.22
C ILE A 56 4.70 -2.61 16.69
N THR A 57 3.86 -3.16 17.57
CA THR A 57 3.98 -2.96 19.02
C THR A 57 5.31 -3.49 19.55
N THR A 58 5.76 -4.65 19.06
CA THR A 58 7.01 -5.29 19.50
C THR A 58 8.23 -4.48 19.06
N VAL A 59 8.27 -4.06 17.79
CA VAL A 59 9.39 -3.32 17.21
C VAL A 59 9.48 -1.91 17.80
N LEU A 60 8.36 -1.18 17.88
CA LEU A 60 8.34 0.20 18.37
C LEU A 60 8.57 0.32 19.89
N LYS A 61 8.16 -0.66 20.70
CA LYS A 61 8.40 -0.67 22.16
C LYS A 61 9.80 -1.15 22.54
N GLY A 62 10.69 -1.39 21.57
CA GLY A 62 12.10 -1.67 21.83
C GLY A 62 12.36 -2.95 22.62
N LYS A 63 11.50 -3.98 22.53
CA LYS A 63 11.94 -5.32 22.97
C LYS A 63 13.04 -5.75 21.99
N PRO A 64 14.30 -5.91 22.43
CA PRO A 64 15.31 -6.45 21.54
C PRO A 64 14.84 -7.85 21.14
N GLU A 65 14.63 -8.06 19.85
CA GLU A 65 14.54 -9.41 19.33
C GLU A 65 15.82 -10.13 19.76
N LYS A 66 15.69 -11.28 20.43
CA LYS A 66 16.84 -12.12 20.76
C LYS A 66 17.49 -12.54 19.45
N PRO A 67 18.70 -12.03 19.10
CA PRO A 67 19.35 -12.37 17.84
C PRO A 67 19.82 -13.83 17.81
N SER A 68 19.90 -14.44 19.00
CA SER A 68 20.34 -15.81 19.23
C SER A 68 19.25 -16.87 19.04
N GLU A 69 17.98 -16.48 18.90
CA GLU A 69 16.90 -17.42 18.56
C GLU A 69 16.80 -17.53 17.04
N PHE A 70 17.26 -18.66 16.49
CA PHE A 70 17.08 -19.02 15.09
C PHE A 70 15.58 -19.19 14.81
N ARG A 71 14.98 -18.18 14.18
CA ARG A 71 13.59 -18.15 13.72
C ARG A 71 13.59 -18.19 12.19
N PRO A 72 13.51 -19.38 11.58
CA PRO A 72 13.49 -19.51 10.12
C PRO A 72 12.33 -18.74 9.48
N GLU A 73 11.30 -18.40 10.27
CA GLU A 73 10.16 -17.59 9.84
C GLU A 73 10.51 -16.13 9.52
N ARG A 74 11.63 -15.59 10.04
CA ARG A 74 12.12 -14.24 9.67
C ARG A 74 12.55 -14.16 8.20
N VAL A 75 12.83 -15.31 7.60
CA VAL A 75 13.30 -15.48 6.23
C VAL A 75 12.29 -16.35 5.46
N LEU A 76 11.00 -16.23 5.74
CA LEU A 76 9.96 -16.74 4.84
C LEU A 76 9.71 -15.65 3.78
N GLU A 77 10.20 -15.74 2.54
CA GLU A 77 10.92 -16.80 1.84
C GLU A 77 11.75 -16.15 0.74
N GLU A 78 12.97 -16.65 0.53
CA GLU A 78 13.87 -16.42 -0.62
C GLU A 78 14.21 -14.95 -0.93
N ASP A 79 15.31 -14.72 -1.65
CA ASP A 79 15.68 -13.39 -2.14
C ASP A 79 14.68 -12.93 -3.24
N ARG A 80 13.41 -12.72 -2.89
CA ARG A 80 12.34 -12.23 -3.78
C ARG A 80 12.65 -10.85 -4.34
N ARG A 81 13.66 -10.16 -3.80
CA ARG A 81 14.20 -8.91 -4.34
C ARG A 81 14.58 -9.05 -5.82
N PHE A 82 14.91 -10.26 -6.28
CA PHE A 82 15.23 -10.55 -7.68
C PHE A 82 14.46 -11.75 -8.26
N SER A 83 13.33 -12.14 -7.67
CA SER A 83 12.50 -13.18 -8.26
C SER A 83 11.74 -12.62 -9.45
N LEU A 84 12.03 -13.12 -10.65
CA LEU A 84 11.25 -12.80 -11.86
C LEU A 84 9.78 -13.23 -11.77
N ARG A 85 9.40 -13.99 -10.73
CA ARG A 85 8.01 -14.37 -10.45
C ARG A 85 7.22 -13.29 -9.71
N PHE A 86 7.87 -12.25 -9.17
CA PHE A 86 7.21 -11.20 -8.40
C PHE A 86 7.77 -9.82 -8.76
N LEU A 87 7.12 -9.14 -9.71
CA LEU A 87 7.54 -7.84 -10.24
C LEU A 87 6.43 -6.77 -10.11
N PRO A 88 5.87 -6.52 -8.91
CA PRO A 88 4.75 -5.58 -8.73
C PRO A 88 5.10 -4.13 -9.10
N PHE A 89 6.40 -3.80 -9.09
CA PHE A 89 6.93 -2.50 -9.52
C PHE A 89 7.74 -2.59 -10.82
N GLY A 90 7.68 -3.73 -11.53
CA GLY A 90 8.52 -3.98 -12.71
C GLY A 90 10.02 -4.06 -12.40
N VAL A 91 10.85 -4.15 -13.44
CA VAL A 91 12.32 -4.22 -13.34
C VAL A 91 12.98 -3.48 -14.51
N GLY A 92 14.19 -2.97 -14.30
CA GLY A 92 15.00 -2.33 -15.34
C GLY A 92 14.57 -0.89 -15.67
N ARG A 93 14.85 -0.44 -16.90
CA ARG A 93 14.70 0.98 -17.32
C ARG A 93 13.27 1.53 -17.27
N ARG A 94 12.27 0.66 -17.13
CA ARG A 94 10.84 1.01 -17.10
C ARG A 94 10.17 0.52 -15.81
N SER A 95 10.96 0.20 -14.77
CA SER A 95 10.40 -0.07 -13.45
C SER A 95 9.68 1.17 -12.91
N CYS A 96 8.72 0.94 -12.02
CA CYS A 96 7.97 1.99 -11.36
C CYS A 96 8.92 2.90 -10.59
N PRO A 97 9.03 4.19 -10.96
CA PRO A 97 9.86 5.14 -10.23
C PRO A 97 9.28 5.44 -8.83
N GLY A 98 7.99 5.14 -8.62
CA GLY A 98 7.28 5.37 -7.37
C GLY A 98 7.58 4.37 -6.24
N ILE A 99 8.32 3.27 -6.48
CA ILE A 99 8.58 2.24 -5.46
C ILE A 99 9.16 2.81 -4.16
N ILE A 100 10.06 3.80 -4.27
CA ILE A 100 10.73 4.43 -3.13
C ILE A 100 9.76 5.24 -2.26
N LEU A 101 8.65 5.70 -2.83
CA LEU A 101 7.60 6.42 -2.11
C LEU A 101 6.49 5.45 -1.68
N ALA A 102 6.06 4.56 -2.56
CA ALA A 102 4.94 3.65 -2.35
C ALA A 102 5.19 2.73 -1.15
N MET A 103 6.36 2.09 -1.06
CA MET A 103 6.68 1.16 0.01
C MET A 103 6.59 1.80 1.42
N PRO A 104 7.26 2.92 1.72
CA PRO A 104 7.16 3.55 3.03
C PRO A 104 5.79 4.18 3.29
N ILE A 105 5.13 4.75 2.29
CA ILE A 105 3.78 5.33 2.45
C ILE A 105 2.78 4.24 2.82
N MET A 106 2.76 3.13 2.09
CA MET A 106 1.90 1.99 2.38
C MET A 106 2.16 1.41 3.77
N GLY A 107 3.44 1.22 4.12
CA GLY A 107 3.82 0.76 5.45
C GLY A 107 3.34 1.70 6.55
N LEU A 108 3.52 3.01 6.38
CA LEU A 108 3.13 4.01 7.37
C LEU A 108 1.60 4.13 7.52
N VAL A 109 0.87 4.19 6.41
CA VAL A 109 -0.60 4.27 6.42
C VAL A 109 -1.18 3.05 7.12
N ASN A 110 -0.77 1.85 6.70
CA ASN A 110 -1.21 0.61 7.32
C ASN A 110 -0.84 0.55 8.81
N ALA A 111 0.39 0.91 9.15
CA ALA A 111 0.83 0.89 10.54
C ALA A 111 0.02 1.84 11.41
N ARG A 112 -0.29 3.05 10.92
CA ARG A 112 -1.12 4.01 11.66
C ARG A 112 -2.56 3.53 11.80
N LEU A 113 -3.17 3.01 10.75
CA LEU A 113 -4.54 2.51 10.81
C LEU A 113 -4.65 1.31 11.76
N VAL A 114 -3.82 0.30 11.57
CA VAL A 114 -3.84 -0.94 12.37
C VAL A 114 -3.50 -0.69 13.85
N SER A 115 -2.64 0.28 14.14
CA SER A 115 -2.26 0.59 15.54
C SER A 115 -3.35 1.32 16.31
N ASN A 116 -4.19 2.11 15.63
CA ASN A 116 -5.19 2.96 16.30
C ASN A 116 -6.61 2.38 16.20
N PHE A 117 -6.89 1.53 15.22
CA PHE A 117 -8.22 1.04 14.93
C PHE A 117 -8.26 -0.48 14.76
N GLU A 118 -9.36 -1.07 15.21
CA GLU A 118 -9.81 -2.38 14.76
C GLU A 118 -10.73 -2.15 13.56
N MET A 119 -10.24 -2.46 12.36
CA MET A 119 -10.97 -2.26 11.11
C MET A 119 -11.84 -3.47 10.81
N LYS A 120 -13.14 -3.25 10.60
CA LYS A 120 -14.14 -4.29 10.39
C LYS A 120 -15.02 -4.00 9.19
N ALA A 121 -15.55 -5.06 8.59
CA ALA A 121 -16.62 -4.93 7.61
C ALA A 121 -17.91 -4.46 8.29
N PRO A 122 -18.83 -3.81 7.56
CA PRO A 122 -20.14 -3.45 8.08
C PRO A 122 -20.86 -4.68 8.64
N PRO A 123 -21.62 -4.55 9.74
CA PRO A 123 -22.32 -5.70 10.34
C PRO A 123 -23.27 -6.42 9.38
N ALA A 124 -23.79 -5.72 8.38
CA ALA A 124 -24.71 -6.25 7.38
C ALA A 124 -24.04 -7.21 6.38
N THR A 125 -22.75 -6.99 6.04
CA THR A 125 -22.05 -7.76 5.00
C THR A 125 -21.07 -8.77 5.57
N GLY A 126 -20.49 -8.51 6.74
CA GLY A 126 -19.53 -9.40 7.41
C GLY A 126 -18.15 -9.49 6.75
N LYS A 127 -18.04 -9.14 5.46
CA LYS A 127 -16.80 -8.96 4.69
C LYS A 127 -16.91 -7.75 3.75
N ILE A 128 -15.76 -7.26 3.33
CA ILE A 128 -15.61 -6.28 2.26
C ILE A 128 -15.70 -7.03 0.93
N ASP A 129 -16.53 -6.52 0.03
CA ASP A 129 -16.59 -7.01 -1.35
C ASP A 129 -15.32 -6.59 -2.07
N ALA A 130 -14.45 -7.57 -2.34
CA ALA A 130 -13.18 -7.40 -3.04
C ALA A 130 -13.29 -7.85 -4.50
N SER A 131 -14.49 -7.81 -5.09
CA SER A 131 -14.67 -8.04 -6.52
C SER A 131 -13.83 -7.05 -7.32
N GLU A 132 -13.16 -7.58 -8.33
CA GLU A 132 -12.24 -6.83 -9.17
C GLU A 132 -13.01 -6.22 -10.34
N GLU A 133 -12.82 -4.93 -10.57
CA GLU A 133 -13.17 -4.27 -11.83
C GLU A 133 -11.90 -3.66 -12.41
N GLY A 134 -11.68 -3.87 -13.70
CA GLY A 134 -10.42 -3.47 -14.29
C GLY A 134 -10.37 -3.67 -15.78
N GLY A 135 -9.33 -3.08 -16.37
CA GLY A 135 -9.03 -3.18 -17.79
C GLY A 135 -7.53 -3.27 -18.01
N GLN A 136 -7.08 -2.89 -19.20
CA GLN A 136 -5.67 -2.97 -19.59
C GLN A 136 -4.72 -2.17 -18.68
N PHE A 137 -5.21 -1.15 -17.99
CA PHE A 137 -4.38 -0.16 -17.28
C PHE A 137 -4.41 -0.30 -15.76
N SER A 138 -5.52 -0.77 -15.19
CA SER A 138 -5.72 -0.82 -13.75
C SER A 138 -6.71 -1.91 -13.36
N LEU A 139 -6.55 -2.40 -12.13
CA LEU A 139 -7.44 -3.34 -11.46
C LEU A 139 -7.80 -2.71 -10.12
N HIS A 140 -9.05 -2.30 -9.96
CA HIS A 140 -9.59 -1.63 -8.79
C HIS A 140 -10.68 -2.48 -8.15
N ILE A 141 -11.07 -2.14 -6.93
CA ILE A 141 -12.22 -2.78 -6.28
C ILE A 141 -13.48 -2.24 -6.96
N ALA A 142 -14.29 -3.13 -7.52
CA ALA A 142 -15.49 -2.79 -8.30
C ALA A 142 -16.47 -1.92 -7.52
N ASN A 143 -16.65 -2.25 -6.24
CA ASN A 143 -17.62 -1.59 -5.39
C ASN A 143 -16.93 -0.88 -4.23
N HIS A 144 -17.13 0.44 -4.15
CA HIS A 144 -16.73 1.22 -2.98
C HIS A 144 -17.33 0.60 -1.71
N SER A 145 -16.46 0.17 -0.81
CA SER A 145 -16.86 -0.52 0.41
C SER A 145 -16.73 0.38 1.62
N ALA A 146 -17.74 0.36 2.49
CA ALA A 146 -17.68 1.03 3.77
C ALA A 146 -16.84 0.20 4.75
N VAL A 147 -15.98 0.85 5.53
CA VAL A 147 -15.17 0.21 6.58
C VAL A 147 -15.54 0.84 7.93
N VAL A 148 -15.75 -0.01 8.93
CA VAL A 148 -16.00 0.41 10.32
C VAL A 148 -14.65 0.47 11.04
N PHE A 149 -14.36 1.62 11.65
CA PHE A 149 -13.14 1.85 12.42
C PHE A 149 -13.47 1.96 13.91
N ASP A 150 -13.24 0.90 14.67
CA ASP A 150 -13.41 0.91 16.12
C ASP A 150 -12.09 1.37 16.78
N PRO A 151 -12.06 2.48 17.55
CA PRO A 151 -10.84 2.94 18.21
C PRO A 151 -10.34 1.91 19.22
N ILE A 152 -9.06 1.58 19.16
CA ILE A 152 -8.39 0.76 20.18
C ILE A 152 -8.03 1.69 21.33
N LYS A 153 -8.55 1.39 22.53
CA LYS A 153 -8.14 2.12 23.74
C LYS A 153 -6.66 1.84 24.00
N ALA A 154 -5.88 2.90 24.12
CA ALA A 154 -4.46 2.86 24.49
C ALA A 154 -4.26 2.35 25.92
#